data_AF-A0A6C0BQP5-F1
#
_entry.id   AF-A0A6C0BQP5-F1
#
_cell.length_a   1.000
_cell.length_b   1.000
_cell.length_c   1.000
_cell.angle_alpha   90.00
_cell.angle_beta   90.00
_cell.angle_gamma   90.00
#
_symmetry.space_group_name_H-M   'P 1'
#
loop_
_entity.id
_entity.type
_entity.pdbx_description
1 polymer ?
#
loop_
_entity_poly.entity_id
_entity_poly.type
_entity_poly.pdbx_seq_one_letter_code
_entity_poly.pdbx_strand_id
1 'polypeptide(L)'
;SIIFISQCIYVSIYYNYYLLTMLLSGLTVTSVCFWSDCSDVSIRTIDIAFAVTTLGVKSYIALTDFTPFYRTVWFISLSISIIANYLNHKFIEYKDKLMIEDEKVHYISTYTHMFFIHFLPTTTFSLCVILSFGFLN
;
A
#
# COMPACT_ATOMS: atom_id res chain seq x y z
N SER A 1 -2.79 8.75 4.51
CA SER A 1 -2.36 8.01 3.30
C SER A 1 -1.87 8.94 2.20
N ILE A 2 -2.63 9.99 1.85
CA ILE A 2 -2.36 10.88 0.70
C ILE A 2 -0.91 11.40 0.66
N ILE A 3 -0.36 11.92 1.77
CA ILE A 3 1.01 12.44 1.83
C ILE A 3 2.05 11.40 1.36
N PHE A 4 1.90 10.14 1.77
CA PHE A 4 2.81 9.06 1.41
C PHE A 4 2.66 8.62 -0.04
N ILE A 5 1.42 8.64 -0.55
CA ILE A 5 1.15 8.38 -1.97
C ILE A 5 1.77 9.49 -2.82
N SER A 6 1.63 10.77 -2.43
CA SER A 6 2.26 11.92 -3.10
C SER A 6 3.79 11.82 -3.09
N GLN A 7 4.39 11.40 -1.97
CA GLN A 7 5.83 11.16 -1.90
C GLN A 7 6.28 10.06 -2.88
N CYS A 8 5.53 8.96 -2.97
CA CYS A 8 5.85 7.89 -3.91
C CYS A 8 5.61 8.27 -5.37
N ILE A 9 4.63 9.15 -5.65
CA ILE A 9 4.41 9.75 -6.97
C ILE A 9 5.62 10.60 -7.37
N TYR A 10 6.13 11.42 -6.45
CA TYR A 10 7.32 12.22 -6.72
C TYR A 10 8.53 11.33 -7.07
N VAL A 11 8.77 10.26 -6.29
CA VAL A 11 9.84 9.29 -6.56
C VAL A 11 9.61 8.58 -7.90
N SER A 12 8.38 8.16 -8.21
CA SER A 12 8.08 7.49 -9.48
C SER A 12 8.30 8.39 -10.69
N ILE A 13 8.00 9.69 -10.58
CA ILE A 13 8.31 10.67 -11.63
C ILE A 13 9.82 10.84 -11.78
N TYR A 14 10.55 11.04 -10.68
CA TYR A 14 12.00 11.26 -10.71
C TYR A 14 12.77 10.11 -11.37
N TYR A 15 12.35 8.86 -11.12
CA TYR A 15 12.95 7.66 -11.70
C TYR A 15 12.26 7.17 -12.98
N ASN A 16 11.40 7.98 -13.62
CA ASN A 16 10.72 7.66 -14.88
C ASN A 16 9.78 6.42 -14.87
N TYR A 17 9.24 6.05 -13.70
CA TYR A 17 8.23 4.98 -13.57
C TYR A 17 6.81 5.49 -13.90
N TYR A 18 6.56 5.86 -15.17
CA TYR A 18 5.30 6.49 -15.60
C TYR A 18 4.05 5.64 -15.35
N LEU A 19 4.12 4.31 -15.54
CA LEU A 19 3.01 3.41 -15.24
C LEU A 19 2.66 3.43 -13.75
N LEU A 20 3.67 3.42 -12.88
CA LEU A 20 3.47 3.50 -11.43
C LEU A 20 2.86 4.85 -11.03
N THR A 21 3.29 5.94 -11.66
CA THR A 21 2.73 7.29 -11.45
C THR A 21 1.23 7.34 -11.78
N MET A 22 0.81 6.77 -12.91
CA MET A 22 -0.61 6.72 -13.29
C MET A 22 -1.43 5.89 -12.29
N LEU A 23 -0.92 4.73 -11.88
CA LEU A 23 -1.59 3.86 -10.91
C LEU A 23 -1.74 4.52 -9.54
N LEU A 24 -0.70 5.20 -9.04
CA LEU A 24 -0.74 5.93 -7.76
C LEU A 24 -1.70 7.12 -7.82
N SER A 25 -1.79 7.80 -8.95
CA SER A 25 -2.75 8.88 -9.17
C SER A 25 -4.18 8.35 -9.17
N GLY A 26 -4.44 7.25 -9.89
CA GLY A 26 -5.72 6.55 -9.89
C GLY A 26 -6.12 6.08 -8.49
N LEU A 27 -5.19 5.44 -7.77
CA LEU A 27 -5.39 5.00 -6.39
C LEU A 27 -5.74 6.17 -5.47
N THR A 28 -5.14 7.34 -5.66
CA THR A 28 -5.49 8.53 -4.86
C THR A 28 -6.95 8.93 -5.07
N VAL A 29 -7.41 8.93 -6.32
CA VAL A 29 -8.80 9.28 -6.67
C VAL A 29 -9.76 8.22 -6.12
N THR A 30 -9.49 6.93 -6.35
CA THR A 30 -10.37 5.85 -5.90
C THR A 30 -10.46 5.77 -4.39
N SER A 31 -9.35 6.02 -3.68
CA SER A 31 -9.34 6.05 -2.23
C SER A 31 -10.16 7.22 -1.68
N VAL A 32 -10.08 8.42 -2.28
CA VAL A 32 -10.93 9.55 -1.88
C VAL A 32 -12.41 9.23 -2.10
N CYS A 33 -12.77 8.63 -3.25
CA CYS A 33 -14.13 8.19 -3.52
C CYS A 33 -14.61 7.13 -2.51
N PHE A 34 -13.76 6.16 -2.17
CA PHE A 34 -14.06 5.13 -1.19
C PHE A 34 -14.36 5.72 0.19
N TRP A 35 -13.54 6.67 0.66
CA TRP A 35 -13.79 7.34 1.95
C TRP A 35 -15.02 8.25 1.94
N SER A 36 -15.47 8.71 0.77
CA SER A 36 -16.69 9.49 0.62
C SER A 36 -17.95 8.62 0.67
N ASP A 37 -17.88 7.39 0.17
CA ASP A 37 -18.99 6.43 0.19
C ASP A 37 -18.48 5.00 0.34
N CYS A 38 -18.25 4.60 1.59
CA CYS A 38 -17.77 3.26 1.92
C CYS A 38 -18.80 2.14 1.65
N SER A 39 -20.06 2.50 1.35
CA SER A 39 -21.15 1.55 1.14
C SER A 39 -21.19 0.99 -0.27
N ASP A 40 -20.61 1.71 -1.24
CA ASP A 40 -20.56 1.29 -2.64
C ASP A 40 -19.53 0.16 -2.85
N VAL A 41 -20.05 -1.03 -3.14
CA VAL A 41 -19.25 -2.23 -3.40
C VAL A 41 -18.36 -2.07 -4.65
N SER A 42 -18.84 -1.37 -5.68
CA SER A 42 -18.08 -1.15 -6.91
C SER A 42 -16.89 -0.24 -6.68
N ILE A 43 -17.05 0.87 -5.95
CA ILE A 43 -15.94 1.77 -5.60
C ILE A 43 -14.88 1.01 -4.80
N ARG A 44 -15.30 0.22 -3.81
CA ARG A 44 -14.39 -0.63 -3.03
C ARG A 44 -13.62 -1.62 -3.88
N THR A 45 -14.27 -2.32 -4.80
CA THR A 45 -13.60 -3.29 -5.67
C THR A 45 -12.60 -2.61 -6.61
N ILE A 46 -12.94 -1.45 -7.14
CA ILE A 46 -12.03 -0.65 -7.99
C ILE A 46 -10.80 -0.21 -7.19
N ASP A 47 -10.99 0.34 -5.99
CA ASP A 47 -9.88 0.79 -5.14
C ASP A 47 -8.93 -0.37 -4.77
N ILE A 48 -9.49 -1.53 -4.40
CA ILE A 48 -8.69 -2.74 -4.13
C ILE A 48 -7.92 -3.18 -5.38
N ALA A 49 -8.54 -3.16 -6.56
CA ALA A 49 -7.86 -3.51 -7.81
C ALA A 49 -6.67 -2.58 -8.07
N PHE A 50 -6.87 -1.26 -7.94
CA PHE A 50 -5.78 -0.29 -8.07
C PHE A 50 -4.66 -0.51 -7.05
N ALA A 51 -4.99 -0.82 -5.80
CA ALA A 51 -4.01 -1.08 -4.76
C ALA A 51 -3.16 -2.33 -5.07
N VAL A 52 -3.82 -3.43 -5.47
CA VAL A 52 -3.14 -4.69 -5.83
C VAL A 52 -2.28 -4.52 -7.08
N THR A 53 -2.79 -3.87 -8.13
CA THR A 53 -2.02 -3.59 -9.35
C THR A 53 -0.81 -2.70 -9.05
N THR A 54 -0.96 -1.69 -8.18
CA THR A 54 0.14 -0.82 -7.75
C THR A 54 1.24 -1.62 -7.04
N LEU A 55 0.88 -2.52 -6.12
CA LEU A 55 1.83 -3.40 -5.43
C LEU A 55 2.53 -4.38 -6.41
N GLY A 56 1.79 -4.87 -7.41
CA GLY A 56 2.32 -5.71 -8.48
C GLY A 56 3.39 -4.99 -9.31
N VAL A 57 3.10 -3.77 -9.76
CA VAL A 57 4.06 -2.94 -10.52
C VAL A 57 5.29 -2.57 -9.68
N LYS A 58 5.11 -2.22 -8.40
CA LYS A 58 6.23 -2.00 -7.48
C LYS A 58 7.12 -3.24 -7.32
N SER A 59 6.51 -4.43 -7.25
CA SER A 59 7.24 -5.68 -7.14
C SER A 59 7.99 -6.05 -8.43
N TYR A 60 7.41 -5.75 -9.58
CA TYR A 60 8.10 -5.86 -10.86
C TYR A 60 9.35 -4.96 -10.90
N ILE A 61 9.21 -3.67 -10.54
CA ILE A 61 10.34 -2.73 -10.46
C ILE A 61 11.40 -3.22 -9.46
N ALA A 62 10.98 -3.75 -8.31
CA ALA A 62 11.93 -4.28 -7.32
C ALA A 62 12.76 -5.46 -7.86
N LEU A 63 12.19 -6.29 -8.74
CA LEU A 63 12.92 -7.41 -9.37
C LEU A 63 13.91 -6.95 -10.44
N THR A 64 13.55 -5.91 -11.20
CA THR A 64 14.36 -5.44 -12.33
C THR A 64 15.45 -4.46 -11.89
N ASP A 65 15.12 -3.56 -10.95
CA ASP A 65 15.88 -2.32 -10.76
C ASP A 65 16.55 -2.24 -9.38
N PHE A 66 16.07 -2.98 -8.37
CA PHE A 66 16.68 -2.92 -7.03
C PHE A 66 17.91 -3.81 -6.94
N THR A 67 18.90 -3.35 -6.17
CA THR A 67 20.03 -4.21 -5.77
C THR A 67 19.53 -5.37 -4.91
N PRO A 68 20.28 -6.51 -4.83
CA PRO A 68 19.82 -7.70 -4.13
C PRO A 68 19.40 -7.47 -2.67
N PHE A 69 20.11 -6.59 -1.96
CA PHE A 69 19.78 -6.23 -0.60
C PHE A 69 18.42 -5.52 -0.50
N TYR A 70 18.21 -4.45 -1.26
CA TYR A 70 16.96 -3.68 -1.20
C TYR A 70 15.76 -4.43 -1.79
N ARG A 71 15.99 -5.31 -2.77
CA ARG A 71 14.99 -6.26 -3.24
C ARG A 71 14.51 -7.18 -2.13
N THR A 72 15.42 -7.69 -1.31
CA THR A 72 15.09 -8.54 -0.16
C THR A 72 14.28 -7.75 0.87
N VAL A 73 14.68 -6.52 1.19
CA VAL A 73 13.94 -5.62 2.09
C VAL A 73 12.52 -5.37 1.58
N TRP A 74 12.35 -5.12 0.28
CA TRP A 74 11.04 -4.97 -0.35
C TRP A 74 10.13 -6.17 -0.12
N PHE A 75 10.60 -7.39 -0.44
CA PHE A 75 9.77 -8.59 -0.31
C PHE A 75 9.47 -8.98 1.13
N ILE A 76 10.38 -8.70 2.07
CA ILE A 76 10.11 -8.85 3.51
C ILE A 76 8.98 -7.89 3.93
N SER A 77 9.07 -6.62 3.56
CA SER A 77 8.04 -5.62 3.86
C SER A 77 6.68 -5.96 3.24
N LEU A 78 6.68 -6.44 1.99
CA LEU A 78 5.48 -6.91 1.31
C LEU A 78 4.85 -8.11 2.03
N SER A 79 5.67 -9.06 2.49
CA SER A 79 5.20 -10.23 3.24
C SER A 79 4.57 -9.84 4.58
N ILE A 80 5.20 -8.92 5.31
CA ILE A 80 4.64 -8.35 6.56
C ILE A 80 3.28 -7.68 6.27
N SER A 81 3.19 -6.92 5.19
CA SER A 81 1.96 -6.22 4.78
C SER A 81 0.82 -7.19 4.49
N ILE A 82 1.11 -8.28 3.76
CA ILE A 82 0.13 -9.34 3.45
C ILE A 82 -0.34 -10.05 4.73
N ILE A 83 0.59 -10.45 5.60
CA ILE A 83 0.26 -11.12 6.86
C ILE A 83 -0.58 -10.21 7.76
N ALA A 84 -0.17 -8.94 7.92
CA ALA A 84 -0.91 -7.99 8.74
C ALA A 84 -2.34 -7.76 8.23
N ASN A 85 -2.53 -7.68 6.90
CA ASN A 85 -3.87 -7.55 6.32
C ASN A 85 -4.73 -8.81 6.52
N TYR A 86 -4.13 -10.00 6.39
CA TYR A 86 -4.82 -11.25 6.69
C TYR A 86 -5.26 -11.32 8.16
N LEU A 87 -4.36 -10.99 9.09
CA LEU A 87 -4.66 -10.94 10.53
C LEU A 87 -5.72 -9.88 10.85
N ASN A 88 -5.69 -8.73 10.19
CA ASN A 88 -6.71 -7.70 10.33
C ASN A 88 -8.09 -8.19 9.90
N HIS A 89 -8.18 -8.88 8.75
CA HIS A 89 -9.44 -9.46 8.30
C HIS A 89 -9.98 -10.51 9.28
N LYS A 90 -9.09 -11.37 9.81
CA LYS A 90 -9.45 -12.34 10.83
C LYS A 90 -9.92 -11.66 12.11
N PHE A 91 -9.23 -10.62 12.57
CA PHE A 91 -9.64 -9.85 13.74
C PHE A 91 -11.07 -9.29 13.61
N ILE A 92 -11.43 -8.76 12.44
CA ILE A 92 -12.80 -8.30 12.15
C ILE A 92 -13.79 -9.47 12.20
N GLU A 93 -13.48 -10.62 11.60
CA GLU A 93 -14.34 -11.81 11.66
C GLU A 93 -14.57 -12.33 13.09
N TYR A 94 -13.58 -12.20 13.98
CA TYR A 94 -13.67 -12.64 15.37
C TYR A 94 -14.31 -11.60 16.31
N LYS A 95 -14.61 -10.38 15.84
CA LYS A 95 -15.14 -9.30 16.68
C LYS A 95 -16.45 -9.68 17.38
N ASP A 96 -17.35 -10.34 16.65
CA ASP A 96 -18.68 -10.72 17.14
C ASP A 96 -18.58 -11.79 18.25
N LYS A 97 -17.53 -12.61 18.20
CA LYS A 97 -17.23 -13.62 19.24
C LYS A 97 -16.61 -13.03 20.50
N LEU A 98 -15.96 -11.87 20.39
CA LEU A 98 -15.24 -11.22 21.49
C LEU A 98 -16.04 -10.09 22.15
N MET A 99 -17.27 -9.81 21.68
CA MET A 99 -18.13 -8.73 22.18
C MET A 99 -17.41 -7.36 22.26
N ILE A 100 -16.51 -7.10 21.31
CA ILE A 100 -15.76 -5.83 21.25
C ILE A 100 -16.65 -4.77 20.60
N GLU A 101 -16.64 -3.56 21.15
CA GLU A 101 -17.32 -2.40 20.58
C GLU A 101 -16.91 -2.16 19.12
N ASP A 102 -17.91 -2.00 18.25
CA ASP A 102 -17.71 -1.83 16.80
C ASP A 102 -16.81 -0.64 16.45
N GLU A 103 -16.91 0.46 17.20
CA GLU A 103 -16.10 1.67 16.97
C GLU A 103 -14.61 1.40 17.18
N LYS A 104 -14.24 0.67 18.24
CA LYS A 104 -12.84 0.30 18.53
C LYS A 104 -12.28 -0.65 17.48
N VAL A 105 -13.07 -1.62 17.03
CA VAL A 105 -12.66 -2.57 15.99
C VAL A 105 -12.47 -1.84 14.66
N HIS A 106 -13.39 -0.95 14.31
CA HIS A 106 -13.30 -0.15 13.10
C HIS A 106 -12.04 0.74 13.10
N TYR A 107 -11.75 1.41 14.23
CA TYR A 107 -10.56 2.22 14.37
C TYR A 107 -9.26 1.41 14.23
N ILE A 108 -9.12 0.31 14.98
CA ILE A 108 -7.92 -0.56 14.93
C ILE A 108 -7.75 -1.13 13.52
N SER A 109 -8.84 -1.57 12.90
CA SER A 109 -8.79 -2.17 11.58
C SER A 109 -8.39 -1.16 10.51
N THR A 110 -8.96 0.03 10.56
CA THR A 110 -8.62 1.14 9.67
C THR A 110 -7.17 1.56 9.83
N TYR A 111 -6.69 1.69 11.08
CA TYR A 111 -5.30 2.02 11.37
C TYR A 111 -4.35 0.94 10.82
N THR A 112 -4.64 -0.33 11.08
CA THR A 112 -3.82 -1.46 10.63
C THR A 112 -3.75 -1.50 9.10
N HIS A 113 -4.89 -1.31 8.43
CA HIS A 113 -4.96 -1.23 6.98
C HIS A 113 -4.14 -0.05 6.44
N MET A 114 -4.34 1.16 6.98
CA MET A 114 -3.62 2.37 6.56
C MET A 114 -2.10 2.23 6.73
N PHE A 115 -1.66 1.61 7.83
CA PHE A 115 -0.25 1.42 8.09
C PHE A 115 0.36 0.35 7.18
N PHE A 116 -0.20 -0.86 7.18
CA PHE A 116 0.42 -2.01 6.51
C PHE A 116 0.14 -2.09 5.02
N ILE A 117 -0.97 -1.56 4.51
CA ILE A 117 -1.29 -1.62 3.08
C ILE A 117 -0.84 -0.36 2.34
N HIS A 118 -0.88 0.81 2.98
CA HIS A 118 -0.51 2.05 2.33
C HIS A 118 0.84 2.57 2.79
N PHE A 119 1.02 2.88 4.07
CA PHE A 119 2.22 3.57 4.54
C PHE A 119 3.49 2.74 4.36
N LEU A 120 3.53 1.53 4.92
CA LEU A 120 4.70 0.66 4.96
C LEU A 120 5.22 0.33 3.54
N PRO A 121 4.42 -0.27 2.64
CA PRO A 121 4.92 -0.60 1.30
C PRO A 121 5.26 0.64 0.48
N THR A 122 4.57 1.76 0.67
CA THR A 122 4.86 2.98 -0.10
C THR A 122 6.17 3.65 0.33
N THR A 123 6.43 3.65 1.64
CA THR A 123 7.66 4.17 2.22
C THR A 123 8.85 3.23 1.94
N THR A 124 8.68 1.92 2.16
CA THR A 124 9.73 0.94 1.87
C THR A 124 10.12 0.98 0.40
N PHE A 125 9.16 0.99 -0.53
CA PHE A 125 9.45 1.09 -1.95
C PHE A 125 10.28 2.34 -2.26
N SER A 126 9.80 3.51 -1.83
CA SER A 126 10.46 4.80 -2.10
C SER A 126 11.89 4.83 -1.57
N LEU A 127 12.12 4.37 -0.34
CA LEU A 127 13.46 4.26 0.24
C LEU A 127 14.34 3.27 -0.51
N CYS A 128 13.81 2.10 -0.87
CA CYS A 128 14.58 1.09 -1.60
C CYS A 128 14.99 1.57 -3.00
N VAL A 129 14.11 2.28 -3.71
CA VAL A 129 14.45 2.94 -4.98
C VAL A 129 15.57 3.95 -4.76
N ILE A 130 15.35 4.94 -3.87
CA ILE A 130 16.29 6.03 -3.65
C ILE A 130 17.67 5.50 -3.26
N LEU A 131 17.74 4.50 -2.38
CA LEU A 131 19.01 3.93 -1.93
C LEU A 131 19.63 2.97 -2.94
N SER A 132 18.85 2.31 -3.80
CA SER A 132 19.41 1.49 -4.88
C SER A 132 20.14 2.33 -5.93
N PHE A 133 19.63 3.54 -6.22
CA PHE A 133 20.20 4.42 -7.24
C PHE A 133 21.09 5.54 -6.67
N GLY A 134 20.86 5.97 -5.43
CA GLY A 134 21.61 7.05 -4.77
C GLY A 134 23.01 6.67 -4.30
N PHE A 135 23.32 5.37 -4.23
CA PHE A 135 24.69 4.87 -4.00
C PHE A 135 25.50 4.68 -5.30
N LEU A 136 24.89 4.92 -6.47
CA LEU A 136 25.52 4.75 -7.78
C LEU A 136 25.88 6.09 -8.46
N ASN A 137 25.68 7.22 -7.77
CA ASN A 137 26.19 8.55 -8.16
C ASN A 137 27.15 9.08 -7.08
#